data_AF-A0A537GSH3-F1
#
_entry.id   AF-A0A537GSH3-F1
#
_cell.length_a   1.000
_cell.length_b   1.000
_cell.length_c   1.000
_cell.angle_alpha   90.00
_cell.angle_beta   90.00
_cell.angle_gamma   90.00
#
_symmetry.space_group_name_H-M   'P 1'
#
loop_
_entity.id
_entity.type
_entity.pdbx_description
1 polymer ?
#
loop_
_entity_poly.entity_id
_entity_poly.type
_entity_poly.pdbx_seq_one_letter_code
_entity_poly.pdbx_strand_id
1 'polypeptide(L)'
;MLAASMPLARKLFLRNQIAGALCALLALGSSIFISSCGNRKNAVSGTIEVDEAHVGPRSSGRVEKIFAQEGDRLHEGQMIAQLEAPELRARRELAAAQIATAIRDADAQSAQLQFLRSDAKRQQDLLKRKVVSPNDAERA
;
A
#
# COMPACT_ATOMS: atom_id res chain seq x y z
N MET A 1 -77.05 16.20 72.05
CA MET A 1 -77.71 16.21 70.72
C MET A 1 -77.75 17.67 70.26
N LEU A 2 -77.35 18.14 69.10
CA LEU A 2 -76.78 17.65 67.84
C LEU A 2 -76.10 18.91 67.22
N ALA A 3 -74.87 18.82 66.71
CA ALA A 3 -74.52 18.92 65.27
C ALA A 3 -74.97 20.23 64.56
N ALA A 4 -74.18 20.93 63.72
CA ALA A 4 -72.83 20.72 63.22
C ALA A 4 -72.30 22.05 62.67
N SER A 5 -71.00 22.23 62.86
CA SER A 5 -70.12 23.29 62.40
C SER A 5 -70.15 23.55 60.88
N MET A 6 -70.24 24.81 60.49
CA MET A 6 -70.09 25.33 59.11
C MET A 6 -68.64 25.21 58.61
N PRO A 7 -68.31 24.40 57.57
CA PRO A 7 -66.94 24.28 57.08
C PRO A 7 -66.84 24.58 55.56
N LEU A 8 -67.55 25.61 55.06
CA LEU A 8 -67.59 25.89 53.61
C LEU A 8 -66.66 27.03 53.15
N ALA A 9 -66.59 28.15 53.87
CA ALA A 9 -65.82 29.33 53.42
C ALA A 9 -64.29 29.13 53.47
N ARG A 10 -63.79 28.40 54.47
CA ARG A 10 -62.35 28.10 54.64
C ARG A 10 -61.79 27.18 53.56
N LYS A 11 -62.63 26.30 52.97
CA LYS A 11 -62.22 25.35 51.92
C LYS A 11 -62.00 26.01 50.56
N LEU A 12 -62.78 27.06 50.25
CA LEU A 12 -62.63 27.78 48.98
C LEU A 12 -61.34 28.63 48.96
N PHE A 13 -61.03 29.29 50.09
CA PHE A 13 -59.79 30.06 50.27
C PHE A 13 -58.53 29.17 50.30
N LEU A 14 -58.59 28.01 50.97
CA LEU A 14 -57.51 27.02 50.94
C LEU A 14 -57.31 26.44 49.53
N ARG A 15 -58.39 26.15 48.79
CA ARG A 15 -58.28 25.58 47.44
C ARG A 15 -57.66 26.57 46.45
N ASN A 16 -57.95 27.87 46.58
CA ASN A 16 -57.33 28.90 45.75
C ASN A 16 -55.85 29.14 46.12
N GLN A 17 -55.51 29.12 47.42
CA GLN A 17 -54.12 29.20 47.89
C GLN A 17 -53.28 27.99 47.45
N ILE A 18 -53.84 26.78 47.50
CA ILE A 18 -53.19 25.54 47.03
C ILE A 18 -53.01 25.57 45.51
N ALA A 19 -53.99 26.04 44.75
CA ALA A 19 -53.88 26.18 43.30
C ALA A 19 -52.81 27.21 42.90
N GLY A 20 -52.73 28.35 43.57
CA GLY A 20 -51.69 29.35 43.36
C GLY A 20 -50.28 28.83 43.67
N ALA A 21 -50.12 28.12 44.79
CA ALA A 21 -48.84 27.51 45.17
C ALA A 21 -48.39 26.41 44.19
N LEU A 22 -49.33 25.60 43.68
CA LEU A 22 -49.05 24.57 42.69
C LEU A 22 -48.60 25.17 41.35
N CYS A 23 -49.27 26.23 40.88
CA CYS A 23 -48.87 26.96 39.68
C CYS A 23 -47.50 27.62 39.84
N ALA A 24 -47.17 28.17 41.01
CA ALA A 24 -45.87 28.76 41.29
C ALA A 24 -44.74 27.71 41.26
N LEU A 25 -44.96 26.54 41.87
CA LEU A 25 -44.00 25.43 41.85
C LEU A 25 -43.79 24.86 40.44
N LEU A 26 -44.86 24.73 39.64
CA LEU A 26 -44.76 24.30 38.25
C LEU A 26 -44.03 25.34 37.37
N ALA A 27 -44.27 26.63 37.58
CA ALA A 27 -43.58 27.70 36.86
C ALA A 27 -42.09 27.76 37.21
N LEU A 28 -41.74 27.63 38.50
CA LEU A 28 -40.36 27.57 38.97
C LEU A 28 -39.63 26.32 38.45
N GLY A 29 -40.29 25.16 38.50
CA GLY A 29 -39.74 23.91 37.95
C GLY A 29 -39.49 23.99 36.44
N SER A 30 -40.45 24.55 35.69
CA SER A 30 -40.31 24.77 34.24
C SER A 30 -39.14 25.71 33.91
N SER A 31 -38.97 26.80 34.66
CA SER A 31 -37.88 27.76 34.46
C SER A 31 -36.49 27.14 34.68
N ILE A 32 -36.36 26.26 35.68
CA ILE A 32 -35.12 25.54 35.97
C ILE A 32 -34.82 24.52 34.86
N PHE A 33 -35.84 23.78 34.39
CA PHE A 33 -35.69 22.83 33.29
C PHE A 33 -35.29 23.52 31.97
N ILE A 34 -35.86 24.68 31.66
CA ILE A 34 -35.52 25.45 30.45
C ILE A 34 -34.09 26.02 30.54
N SER A 35 -33.65 26.46 31.72
CA SER A 35 -32.29 27.01 31.92
C SER A 35 -31.19 25.93 31.92
N SER A 36 -31.53 24.66 32.13
CA SER A 36 -30.56 23.56 32.08
C SER A 36 -30.19 23.15 30.64
N CYS A 37 -30.90 23.64 29.64
CA CYS A 37 -30.60 23.40 28.23
C CYS A 37 -29.87 24.59 27.61
N GLY A 38 -28.55 24.65 27.79
CA GLY A 38 -27.71 25.38 26.85
C GLY A 38 -26.45 26.00 27.44
N ASN A 39 -25.29 25.41 27.13
CA ASN A 39 -24.30 26.01 26.23
C ASN A 39 -22.99 25.22 26.27
N ARG A 40 -22.84 24.25 25.38
CA ARG A 40 -21.52 23.69 25.04
C ARG A 40 -20.94 24.54 23.90
N LYS A 41 -20.53 25.78 24.20
CA LYS A 41 -20.14 26.77 23.17
C LYS A 41 -18.84 26.43 22.43
N ASN A 42 -18.08 25.43 22.88
CA ASN A 42 -16.76 25.10 22.38
C ASN A 42 -16.59 23.60 22.06
N ALA A 43 -17.65 22.92 21.62
CA ALA A 43 -17.52 21.56 21.10
C ALA A 43 -17.11 21.64 19.63
N VAL A 44 -15.80 21.58 19.37
CA VAL A 44 -15.26 21.52 18.00
C VAL A 44 -15.07 20.04 17.65
N SER A 45 -15.85 19.58 16.68
CA SER A 45 -15.64 18.28 16.05
C SER A 45 -14.74 18.50 14.84
N GLY A 46 -13.54 17.95 14.87
CA GLY A 46 -12.64 17.92 13.73
C GLY A 46 -12.31 16.48 13.38
N THR A 47 -12.15 16.20 12.10
CA THR A 47 -11.60 14.93 11.62
C THR A 47 -10.10 15.07 11.49
N ILE A 48 -9.35 14.09 11.97
CA ILE A 48 -7.91 14.01 11.71
C ILE A 48 -7.76 13.21 10.42
N GLU A 49 -7.23 13.85 9.40
CA GLU A 49 -6.85 13.20 8.15
C GLU A 49 -5.38 12.81 8.21
N VAL A 50 -5.06 11.62 7.71
CA VAL A 50 -3.70 11.09 7.59
C VAL A 50 -3.48 10.60 6.17
N ASP A 51 -2.26 10.77 5.68
CA ASP A 51 -1.88 10.22 4.39
C ASP A 51 -1.80 8.70 4.48
N GLU A 52 -2.64 8.00 3.72
CA GLU A 52 -2.69 6.55 3.67
C GLU A 52 -2.17 6.04 2.33
N ALA A 53 -1.27 5.06 2.37
CA ALA A 53 -0.74 4.41 1.19
C ALA A 53 -0.86 2.89 1.31
N HIS A 54 -1.53 2.29 0.33
CA HIS A 54 -1.63 0.84 0.23
C HIS A 54 -0.46 0.29 -0.59
N VAL A 55 0.44 -0.43 0.07
CA VAL A 55 1.64 -1.00 -0.57
C VAL A 55 1.44 -2.50 -0.78
N GLY A 56 1.49 -2.91 -2.05
CA GLY A 56 1.40 -4.31 -2.46
C GLY A 56 2.55 -4.73 -3.36
N PRO A 57 2.89 -6.02 -3.41
CA PRO A 57 3.93 -6.51 -4.30
C PRO A 57 3.51 -6.41 -5.77
N ARG A 58 4.45 -6.07 -6.65
CA ARG A 58 4.21 -6.01 -8.11
C ARG A 58 4.15 -7.37 -8.78
N SER A 59 4.76 -8.38 -8.17
CA SER A 59 4.81 -9.76 -8.66
C SER A 59 4.30 -10.72 -7.60
N SER A 60 3.63 -11.78 -8.02
CA SER A 60 3.21 -12.86 -7.13
C SER A 60 4.41 -13.66 -6.61
N GLY A 61 4.25 -14.22 -5.42
CA GLY A 61 5.28 -15.02 -4.76
C GLY A 61 4.82 -15.48 -3.38
N ARG A 62 5.55 -16.41 -2.79
CA ARG A 62 5.33 -16.82 -1.40
C ARG A 62 6.03 -15.85 -0.47
N VAL A 63 5.41 -15.45 0.64
CA VAL A 63 6.10 -14.66 1.67
C VAL A 63 7.15 -15.53 2.33
N GLU A 64 8.42 -15.17 2.19
CA GLU A 64 9.56 -15.85 2.81
C GLU A 64 9.81 -15.29 4.21
N LYS A 65 9.80 -13.96 4.34
CA LYS A 65 10.08 -13.26 5.59
C LYS A 65 9.37 -11.92 5.66
N ILE A 66 8.97 -11.54 6.86
CA ILE A 66 8.43 -10.22 7.19
C ILE A 66 9.42 -9.55 8.16
N PHE A 67 9.79 -8.29 7.88
CA PHE A 67 10.81 -7.55 8.61
C PHE A 67 10.26 -6.42 9.47
N ALA A 68 9.03 -5.97 9.21
CA ALA A 68 8.37 -4.90 9.95
C ALA A 68 7.07 -5.42 10.57
N GLN A 69 6.75 -4.93 11.76
CA GLN A 69 5.49 -5.19 12.45
C GLN A 69 4.64 -3.93 12.56
N GLU A 70 3.37 -4.12 12.93
CA GLU A 70 2.45 -3.01 13.15
C GLU A 70 2.98 -2.09 14.25
N GLY A 71 3.00 -0.79 13.98
CA GLY A 71 3.53 0.24 14.88
C GLY A 71 5.01 0.59 14.68
N ASP A 72 5.75 -0.17 13.85
CA ASP A 72 7.14 0.16 13.53
C ASP A 72 7.22 1.42 12.65
N ARG A 73 8.19 2.30 12.97
CA ARG A 73 8.52 3.44 12.11
C ARG A 73 9.41 2.97 10.97
N LEU A 74 8.98 3.23 9.74
CA LEU A 74 9.70 2.89 8.52
C LEU A 74 10.37 4.12 7.89
N HIS A 75 11.44 3.88 7.16
CA HIS A 75 12.12 4.89 6.33
C HIS A 75 12.04 4.49 4.85
N GLU A 76 12.29 5.45 3.97
CA GLU A 76 12.29 5.19 2.53
C GLU A 76 13.33 4.12 2.14
N GLY A 77 12.92 3.18 1.28
CA GLY A 77 13.76 2.07 0.83
C GLY A 77 13.93 0.94 1.85
N GLN A 78 13.32 1.02 3.03
CA GLN A 78 13.38 -0.05 4.02
C GLN A 78 12.61 -1.30 3.54
N MET A 79 13.22 -2.48 3.71
CA MET A 79 12.57 -3.74 3.38
C MET A 79 11.47 -4.06 4.40
N ILE A 80 10.25 -4.28 3.91
CA ILE A 80 9.07 -4.61 4.73
C ILE A 80 8.83 -6.13 4.73
N ALA A 81 8.91 -6.75 3.56
CA ALA A 81 8.74 -8.19 3.37
C ALA A 81 9.61 -8.69 2.21
N GLN A 82 10.01 -9.96 2.27
CA GLN A 82 10.71 -10.67 1.22
C GLN A 82 9.81 -11.76 0.66
N LEU A 83 9.72 -11.77 -0.67
CA LEU A 83 8.91 -12.73 -1.42
C LEU A 83 9.84 -13.68 -2.16
N GLU A 84 9.53 -14.96 -2.05
CA GLU A 84 10.15 -15.99 -2.86
C GLU A 84 9.35 -16.18 -4.16
N ALA A 85 10.01 -15.88 -5.27
CA ALA A 85 9.47 -16.02 -6.63
C ALA A 85 10.36 -16.97 -7.46
N PRO A 86 10.13 -18.29 -7.39
CA PRO A 86 10.98 -19.27 -8.08
C PRO A 86 10.93 -19.11 -9.61
N GLU A 87 9.79 -18.69 -10.16
CA GLU A 87 9.64 -18.44 -11.59
C GLU A 87 10.54 -17.29 -12.08
N LEU A 88 10.65 -16.20 -11.31
CA LEU A 88 11.53 -15.08 -11.66
C LEU A 88 13.01 -15.50 -11.61
N ARG A 89 13.40 -16.32 -10.64
CA ARG A 89 14.75 -16.90 -10.57
C ARG A 89 15.03 -17.78 -11.78
N ALA A 90 14.12 -18.70 -12.11
CA ALA A 90 14.26 -19.59 -13.26
C ALA A 90 14.35 -18.82 -14.59
N ARG A 91 13.53 -17.77 -14.78
CA ARG A 91 13.61 -16.90 -15.97
C ARG A 91 14.95 -16.17 -16.06
N ARG A 92 15.48 -15.69 -14.93
CA ARG A 92 16.81 -15.06 -14.88
C ARG A 92 17.92 -16.05 -15.24
N GLU A 93 17.86 -17.27 -14.71
CA GLU A 93 18.85 -18.32 -15.00
C GLU A 93 18.80 -18.74 -16.47
N LEU A 94 17.60 -18.90 -17.03
CA LEU A 94 17.41 -19.18 -18.46
C LEU A 94 18.02 -18.07 -19.32
N ALA A 95 17.74 -16.80 -19.01
CA ALA A 95 18.30 -15.67 -19.75
C ALA A 95 19.83 -15.61 -19.63
N ALA A 96 20.39 -15.89 -18.44
CA ALA A 96 21.83 -15.97 -18.25
C ALA A 96 22.47 -17.09 -19.08
N ALA A 97 21.82 -18.26 -19.16
CA ALA A 97 22.28 -19.37 -19.99
C ALA A 97 22.24 -19.02 -21.48
N GLN A 98 21.19 -18.33 -21.95
CA GLN A 98 21.10 -17.85 -23.33
C GLN A 98 22.22 -16.88 -23.70
N ILE A 99 22.54 -15.94 -22.79
CA ILE A 99 23.67 -15.02 -22.98
C ILE A 99 24.99 -15.80 -23.04
N ALA A 100 25.19 -16.77 -22.16
CA ALA A 100 26.40 -17.59 -22.17
C ALA A 100 26.55 -18.36 -23.48
N THR A 101 25.49 -18.98 -23.99
CA THR A 101 25.49 -19.65 -25.30
C THR A 101 25.84 -18.68 -26.43
N ALA A 102 25.21 -17.50 -26.48
CA ALA A 102 25.51 -16.51 -27.51
C ALA A 102 26.97 -16.04 -27.49
N ILE A 103 27.57 -15.90 -26.31
CA ILE A 103 29.00 -15.59 -26.18
C ILE A 103 29.85 -16.74 -26.74
N ARG A 104 29.53 -18.00 -26.42
CA ARG A 104 30.27 -19.16 -26.95
C ARG A 104 30.14 -19.30 -28.47
N ASP A 105 28.98 -19.00 -29.01
CA ASP A 105 28.76 -19.00 -30.45
C ASP A 105 29.57 -17.90 -31.13
N ALA A 106 29.62 -16.69 -30.54
CA ALA A 106 30.46 -15.60 -31.03
C ALA A 106 31.95 -15.96 -30.95
N ASP A 107 32.41 -16.58 -29.86
CA ASP A 107 33.78 -17.07 -29.71
C ASP A 107 34.12 -18.10 -30.80
N ALA A 108 33.25 -19.09 -31.02
CA ALA A 108 33.42 -20.12 -32.04
C ALA A 108 33.45 -19.51 -33.45
N GLN A 109 32.58 -18.56 -33.74
CA GLN A 109 32.59 -17.83 -35.01
C GLN A 109 33.88 -17.02 -35.18
N SER A 110 34.38 -16.39 -34.11
CA SER A 110 35.64 -15.64 -34.16
C SER A 110 36.84 -16.55 -34.44
N ALA A 111 36.89 -17.73 -33.83
CA ALA A 111 37.92 -18.74 -34.07
C ALA A 111 37.83 -19.27 -35.51
N GLN A 112 36.63 -19.53 -36.01
CA GLN A 112 36.40 -19.92 -37.40
C GLN A 112 36.90 -18.84 -38.38
N LEU A 113 36.61 -17.57 -38.11
CA LEU A 113 37.10 -16.46 -38.92
C LEU A 113 38.62 -16.35 -38.90
N GLN A 114 39.26 -16.58 -37.75
CA GLN A 114 40.72 -16.59 -37.65
C GLN A 114 41.32 -17.75 -38.47
N PHE A 115 40.74 -18.95 -38.39
CA PHE A 115 41.17 -20.09 -39.19
C PHE A 115 41.07 -19.80 -40.68
N LEU A 116 39.91 -19.33 -41.16
CA LEU A 116 39.69 -18.97 -42.56
C LEU A 116 40.67 -17.88 -43.05
N ARG A 117 40.93 -16.86 -42.22
CA ARG A 117 41.94 -15.82 -42.53
C ARG A 117 43.35 -16.39 -42.64
N SER A 118 43.72 -17.31 -41.75
CA SER A 118 45.04 -17.95 -41.77
C SER A 118 45.21 -18.86 -42.99
N ASP A 119 44.13 -19.53 -43.40
CA ASP A 119 44.11 -20.39 -44.58
C ASP A 119 44.26 -19.57 -45.86
N ALA A 120 43.43 -18.53 -46.02
CA ALA A 120 43.51 -17.61 -47.16
C ALA A 120 44.91 -16.99 -47.31
N LYS A 121 45.55 -16.59 -46.19
CA LYS A 121 46.92 -16.06 -46.21
C LYS A 121 47.92 -17.11 -46.69
N ARG A 122 47.79 -18.37 -46.25
CA ARG A 122 48.64 -19.48 -46.69
C ARG A 122 48.51 -19.73 -48.19
N GLN A 123 47.28 -19.75 -48.72
CA GLN A 123 47.04 -19.94 -50.15
C GLN A 123 47.63 -18.82 -50.99
N GLN A 124 47.48 -17.57 -50.55
CA GLN A 124 48.11 -16.42 -51.21
C GLN A 124 49.64 -16.51 -51.25
N ASP A 125 50.27 -16.99 -50.18
CA ASP A 125 51.72 -17.16 -50.14
C ASP A 125 52.21 -18.31 -51.05
N LEU A 126 51.44 -19.39 -51.17
CA LEU A 126 51.72 -20.49 -52.10
C LEU A 126 51.59 -20.05 -53.57
N LEU A 127 50.58 -19.23 -53.88
CA LEU A 127 50.40 -18.62 -55.20
C LEU A 127 51.58 -17.73 -55.59
N LYS A 128 52.03 -16.85 -54.69
CA LYS A 128 53.21 -15.98 -54.93
C LYS A 128 54.46 -16.80 -55.25
N ARG A 129 54.60 -17.98 -54.64
CA ARG A 129 55.72 -18.91 -54.87
C ARG A 129 55.52 -19.79 -56.11
N LYS A 130 54.42 -19.64 -56.86
CA LYS A 130 54.07 -20.42 -58.07
C LYS A 130 54.03 -21.94 -57.85
N VAL A 131 53.74 -22.39 -56.62
CA VAL A 131 53.72 -23.83 -56.27
C VAL A 131 52.33 -24.44 -56.46
N VAL A 132 51.30 -23.60 -56.66
CA VAL A 132 49.90 -24.00 -56.86
C VAL A 132 49.29 -23.28 -58.07
N SER A 133 48.34 -23.95 -58.75
CA SER A 133 47.63 -23.41 -59.91
C SER A 133 46.72 -22.23 -59.54
N PRO A 134 46.60 -21.18 -60.38
CA PRO A 134 45.73 -20.03 -60.10
C PRO A 134 44.27 -20.42 -59.80
N ASN A 135 43.74 -21.44 -60.49
CA ASN A 135 42.35 -21.89 -60.30
C ASN A 135 42.10 -22.56 -58.93
N ASP A 136 43.11 -23.22 -58.35
CA ASP A 136 42.93 -23.92 -57.07
C ASP A 136 42.92 -22.96 -55.88
N ALA A 137 43.52 -21.78 -56.04
CA ALA A 137 43.58 -20.77 -55.00
C ALA A 137 42.39 -19.80 -54.97
N GLU A 138 41.61 -19.69 -56.05
CA GLU A 138 40.34 -18.93 -56.05
C GLU A 138 39.18 -19.73 -55.43
N ARG A 139 39.32 -21.06 -55.32
CA ARG A 139 38.30 -21.96 -54.74
C ARG A 139 38.41 -22.17 -53.23
N ALA A 140 39.53 -21.78 -52.63
CA ALA A 140 39.82 -21.95 -51.21
C ALA A 140 39.55 -20.66 -50.43
#